data_AF-A0A0F9G9R1-F1
#
_entry.id   AF-A0A0F9G9R1-F1
#
_cell.length_a   1.000
_cell.length_b   1.000
_cell.length_c   1.000
_cell.angle_alpha   90.00
_cell.angle_beta   90.00
_cell.angle_gamma   90.00
#
_symmetry.space_group_name_H-M   'P 1'
#
loop_
_entity.id
_entity.type
_entity.pdbx_description
1 polymer ?
#
loop_
_entity_poly.entity_id
_entity_poly.type
_entity_poly.pdbx_seq_one_letter_code
_entity_poly.pdbx_strand_id
1 'polypeptide(L)'
;IWGMQHIGGQFIFRFFPMFGQTGILTSRCVAALSNSEQHLVMTGDDLVVHNGQEMESVITKRWRRFINDNLDPTNFANSYVVGNPLADEMWFCFPEIGATFPTLAVVLGVKDGAIGVRELSDAAFLAQGVVSVTGAAETWDSDSDSWDSDTTRWNERGFFPQALTLLQTDPTNTKLFQLDKSDQFDGSDMTSFIERQGIALAGVDREGNPKVDVTIRKLQDVFG
;
A
#
# COMPACT_ATOMS: atom_id res chain seq x y z
N ILE A 1 11.55 19.34 3.07
CA ILE A 1 12.50 18.19 3.04
C ILE A 1 13.94 18.72 2.85
N TRP A 2 14.92 18.15 3.55
CA TRP A 2 16.33 18.59 3.55
C TRP A 2 17.27 17.47 3.10
N GLY A 3 18.34 17.84 2.39
CA GLY A 3 19.43 16.94 2.01
C GLY A 3 20.64 17.13 2.92
N MET A 4 21.38 16.06 3.19
CA MET A 4 22.65 16.07 3.90
C MET A 4 23.74 15.52 2.98
N GLN A 5 24.79 16.31 2.73
CA GLN A 5 25.91 15.91 1.87
C GLN A 5 27.22 16.02 2.65
N HIS A 6 28.05 14.98 2.59
CA HIS A 6 29.41 15.02 3.13
C HIS A 6 30.31 15.90 2.25
N ILE A 7 30.94 16.92 2.83
CA ILE A 7 31.80 17.88 2.13
C ILE A 7 33.25 17.89 2.65
N GLY A 8 33.50 17.29 3.82
CA GLY A 8 34.82 17.27 4.45
C GLY A 8 35.28 18.64 4.99
N GLY A 9 36.41 18.66 5.70
CA GLY A 9 36.95 19.88 6.31
C GLY A 9 36.36 20.19 7.69
N GLN A 10 36.31 21.47 8.06
CA GLN A 10 35.84 21.92 9.40
C GLN A 10 34.33 21.68 9.60
N PHE A 11 33.54 21.77 8.53
CA PHE A 11 32.13 21.35 8.53
C PHE A 11 32.02 20.04 7.76
N ILE A 12 31.82 18.92 8.46
CA ILE A 12 31.81 17.57 7.86
C ILE A 12 30.62 17.39 6.90
N PHE A 13 29.47 17.97 7.25
CA PHE A 13 28.22 17.86 6.51
C PHE A 13 27.64 19.23 6.12
N ARG A 14 27.11 19.32 4.90
CA ARG A 14 26.28 20.42 4.41
C ARG A 14 24.82 20.01 4.44
N PHE A 15 23.98 20.82 5.08
CA PHE A 15 22.52 20.72 5.00
C PHE A 15 21.99 21.75 4.00
N PHE A 16 21.12 21.32 3.09
CA PHE A 16 20.49 22.22 2.11
C PHE A 16 19.01 21.87 1.93
N PRO A 17 18.12 22.86 1.72
CA PRO A 17 16.72 22.58 1.45
C PRO A 17 16.60 21.92 0.08
N MET A 18 15.88 20.79 0.01
CA MET A 18 15.52 20.16 -1.27
C MET A 18 14.13 20.64 -1.70
N PHE A 19 13.15 20.53 -0.80
CA PHE A 19 11.78 20.99 -1.01
C PHE A 19 11.36 21.90 0.14
N GLY A 20 11.03 23.16 -0.15
CA GLY A 20 10.77 24.18 0.87
C GLY A 20 9.33 24.21 1.39
N GLN A 21 8.37 23.65 0.64
CA GLN A 21 6.94 23.82 0.93
C GLN A 21 6.31 22.62 1.63
N THR A 22 6.96 21.45 1.61
CA THR A 22 6.41 20.21 2.15
C THR A 22 7.41 19.50 3.06
N GLY A 23 6.87 18.89 4.12
CA GLY A 23 7.58 18.04 5.07
C GLY A 23 7.03 16.63 5.04
N ILE A 24 7.79 15.69 5.59
CA ILE A 24 7.35 14.31 5.81
C ILE A 24 6.40 14.28 7.02
N LEU A 25 5.34 13.46 6.97
CA LEU A 25 4.35 13.33 8.06
C LEU A 25 4.99 12.86 9.36
N THR A 26 5.77 11.77 9.30
CA THR A 26 6.53 11.21 10.43
C THR A 26 7.87 10.65 9.93
N SER A 27 8.80 10.34 10.84
CA SER A 27 10.13 9.82 10.46
C SER A 27 10.11 8.50 9.67
N ARG A 28 9.00 7.76 9.68
CA ARG A 28 8.85 6.47 8.97
C ARG A 28 7.96 6.54 7.75
N CYS A 29 7.45 7.72 7.40
CA CYS A 29 6.58 7.93 6.25
C CYS A 29 7.34 8.08 4.91
N VAL A 30 8.44 7.35 4.76
CA VAL A 30 9.27 7.35 3.55
C VAL A 30 9.83 5.95 3.30
N ALA A 31 9.76 5.50 2.05
CA ALA A 31 10.46 4.31 1.59
C ALA A 31 10.98 4.49 0.16
N ALA A 32 12.11 3.85 -0.14
CA ALA A 32 12.63 3.79 -1.49
C ALA A 32 11.78 2.83 -2.33
N LEU A 33 11.50 3.21 -3.57
CA LEU A 33 10.86 2.33 -4.53
C LEU A 33 11.86 1.22 -4.91
N SER A 34 11.44 -0.05 -4.88
CA SER A 34 12.32 -1.20 -5.09
C SER A 34 13.07 -1.17 -6.43
N ASN A 35 12.49 -0.54 -7.46
CA ASN A 35 13.01 -0.55 -8.83
C ASN A 35 13.44 0.83 -9.35
N SER A 36 13.56 1.86 -8.49
CA SER A 36 13.97 3.20 -8.94
C SER A 36 14.73 3.98 -7.88
N GLU A 37 15.45 5.03 -8.30
CA GLU A 37 16.12 5.98 -7.39
C GLU A 37 15.13 6.99 -6.77
N GLN A 38 13.84 6.64 -6.73
CA GLN A 38 12.79 7.49 -6.20
C GLN A 38 12.36 7.05 -4.80
N HIS A 39 11.89 8.00 -4.02
CA HIS A 39 11.31 7.79 -2.71
C HIS A 39 9.83 8.12 -2.74
N LEU A 40 9.00 7.23 -2.21
CA LEU A 40 7.62 7.52 -1.87
C LEU A 40 7.61 8.14 -0.48
N VAL A 41 6.96 9.29 -0.35
CA VAL A 41 6.90 10.06 0.89
C VAL A 41 5.46 10.47 1.14
N MET A 42 4.93 10.13 2.32
CA MET A 42 3.71 10.75 2.80
C MET A 42 4.05 12.09 3.44
N THR A 43 3.54 13.18 2.86
CA THR A 43 3.60 14.52 3.45
C THR A 43 2.44 14.73 4.42
N GLY A 44 2.33 15.93 4.99
CA GLY A 44 1.20 16.25 5.87
C GLY A 44 -0.17 16.13 5.21
N ASP A 45 -0.23 16.23 3.89
CA ASP A 45 -1.49 16.29 3.15
C ASP A 45 -1.52 15.37 1.91
N ASP A 46 -0.40 14.91 1.37
CA ASP A 46 -0.32 14.28 0.06
C ASP A 46 0.68 13.13 0.03
N LEU A 47 0.51 12.22 -0.91
CA LEU A 47 1.47 11.15 -1.15
C LEU A 47 2.27 11.50 -2.41
N VAL A 48 3.57 11.73 -2.22
CA VAL A 48 4.46 12.24 -3.27
C VAL A 48 5.59 11.28 -3.55
N VAL A 49 6.05 11.27 -4.80
CA VAL A 49 7.28 10.60 -5.22
C VAL A 49 8.30 11.65 -5.58
N HIS A 50 9.54 11.46 -5.13
CA HIS A 50 10.64 12.36 -5.49
C HIS A 50 11.96 11.63 -5.74
N ASN A 51 12.80 12.18 -6.62
CA ASN A 51 14.18 11.74 -6.86
C ASN A 51 15.22 12.68 -6.21
N GLY A 52 14.78 13.64 -5.39
CA GLY A 52 15.64 14.65 -4.75
C GLY A 52 15.85 15.92 -5.58
N GLN A 53 15.37 15.95 -6.82
CA GLN A 53 15.33 17.15 -7.68
C GLN A 53 13.88 17.56 -7.99
N GLU A 54 13.08 16.59 -8.42
CA GLU A 54 11.67 16.76 -8.77
C GLU A 54 10.78 15.99 -7.79
N MET A 55 9.58 16.52 -7.56
CA MET A 55 8.57 15.96 -6.67
C MET A 55 7.23 15.98 -7.39
N GLU A 56 6.55 14.84 -7.41
CA GLU A 56 5.26 14.66 -8.06
C GLU A 56 4.24 14.05 -7.10
N SER A 57 3.00 14.50 -7.18
CA SER A 57 1.87 13.94 -6.42
C SER A 57 1.34 12.70 -7.11
N VAL A 58 1.23 11.58 -6.39
CA VAL A 58 0.76 10.30 -6.95
C VAL A 58 -0.74 10.11 -6.76
N ILE A 59 -1.29 10.72 -5.71
CA ILE A 59 -2.69 10.48 -5.33
C ILE A 59 -3.60 11.63 -5.77
N THR A 60 -4.82 11.27 -6.16
CA THR A 60 -5.85 12.25 -6.51
C THR A 60 -6.46 12.88 -5.26
N LYS A 61 -7.19 13.99 -5.43
CA LYS A 61 -7.93 14.67 -4.35
C LYS A 61 -8.86 13.73 -3.56
N ARG A 62 -9.41 12.70 -4.20
CA ARG A 62 -10.29 11.72 -3.54
C ARG A 62 -9.51 10.88 -2.52
N TRP A 63 -8.37 10.33 -2.93
CA TRP A 63 -7.50 9.55 -2.05
C TRP A 63 -6.93 10.38 -0.92
N ARG A 64 -6.59 11.63 -1.23
CA ARG A 64 -6.13 12.61 -0.26
C ARG A 64 -7.18 12.86 0.84
N ARG A 65 -8.43 13.05 0.44
CA ARG A 65 -9.58 13.15 1.37
C ARG A 65 -9.77 11.85 2.15
N PHE A 66 -9.73 10.69 1.48
CA PHE A 66 -9.89 9.40 2.14
C PHE A 66 -8.86 9.19 3.26
N ILE A 67 -7.58 9.48 3.02
CA ILE A 67 -6.55 9.37 4.03
C ILE A 67 -6.84 10.32 5.20
N ASN A 68 -7.10 11.59 4.92
CA ASN A 68 -7.34 12.59 5.97
C ASN A 68 -8.61 12.33 6.79
N ASP A 69 -9.65 11.76 6.18
CA ASP A 69 -10.92 11.46 6.85
C ASP A 69 -10.81 10.22 7.76
N ASN A 70 -9.86 9.32 7.50
CA ASN A 70 -9.68 8.09 8.27
C ASN A 70 -8.48 8.15 9.23
N LEU A 71 -7.47 8.98 8.98
CA LEU A 71 -6.25 9.07 9.80
C LEU A 71 -6.53 9.55 11.22
N ASP A 72 -6.05 8.82 12.23
CA ASP A 72 -6.17 9.24 13.62
C ASP A 72 -5.27 10.46 13.93
N PRO A 73 -5.83 11.60 14.36
CA PRO A 73 -5.06 12.81 14.62
C PRO A 73 -4.18 12.73 15.88
N THR A 74 -4.38 11.73 16.74
CA THR A 74 -3.60 11.54 17.97
C THR A 74 -2.42 10.61 17.74
N ASN A 75 -2.63 9.55 16.96
CA ASN A 75 -1.69 8.46 16.74
C ASN A 75 -1.05 8.45 15.35
N PHE A 76 -1.28 9.47 14.51
CA PHE A 76 -0.64 9.59 13.19
C PHE A 76 0.89 9.42 13.20
N ALA A 77 1.54 9.68 14.34
CA ALA A 77 2.97 9.45 14.56
C ALA A 77 3.42 8.00 14.29
N ASN A 78 2.49 7.04 14.40
CA ASN A 78 2.70 5.62 14.18
C ASN A 78 2.54 5.20 12.71
N SER A 79 2.21 6.12 11.81
CA SER A 79 2.14 5.84 10.38
C SER A 79 3.52 5.62 9.76
N TYR A 80 3.60 4.76 8.75
CA TYR A 80 4.83 4.45 8.03
C TYR A 80 4.57 4.04 6.58
N VAL A 81 5.62 4.09 5.77
CA VAL A 81 5.60 3.59 4.40
C VAL A 81 6.48 2.36 4.30
N VAL A 82 6.01 1.32 3.62
CA VAL A 82 6.75 0.08 3.37
C VAL A 82 6.60 -0.33 1.90
N GLY A 83 7.64 -0.92 1.31
CA GLY A 83 7.59 -1.48 -0.04
C GLY A 83 7.37 -3.00 -0.01
N ASN A 84 6.51 -3.50 -0.90
CA ASN A 84 6.34 -4.91 -1.19
C ASN A 84 7.01 -5.24 -2.54
N PRO A 85 8.28 -5.68 -2.53
CA PRO A 85 9.02 -5.94 -3.77
C PRO A 85 8.49 -7.13 -4.57
N LEU A 86 7.74 -8.06 -3.94
CA LEU A 86 7.17 -9.21 -4.66
C LEU A 86 5.97 -8.83 -5.53
N ALA A 87 5.15 -7.91 -5.05
CA ALA A 87 3.97 -7.42 -5.76
C ALA A 87 4.25 -6.13 -6.56
N ASP A 88 5.46 -5.56 -6.48
CA ASP A 88 5.79 -4.23 -6.98
C ASP A 88 4.84 -3.15 -6.42
N GLU A 89 4.61 -3.15 -5.11
CA GLU A 89 3.70 -2.22 -4.44
C GLU A 89 4.41 -1.39 -3.37
N MET A 90 3.84 -0.24 -3.04
CA MET A 90 4.23 0.62 -1.93
C MET A 90 3.02 0.93 -1.07
N TRP A 91 3.14 0.74 0.23
CA TRP A 91 2.02 0.83 1.16
C TRP A 91 2.26 1.99 2.11
N PHE A 92 1.28 2.88 2.23
CA PHE A 92 1.21 3.84 3.31
C PHE A 92 0.27 3.30 4.39
N CYS A 93 0.83 2.84 5.49
CA CYS A 93 0.11 2.27 6.62
C CYS A 93 -0.15 3.36 7.66
N PHE A 94 -1.40 3.46 8.13
CA PHE A 94 -1.80 4.47 9.11
C PHE A 94 -2.89 3.96 10.06
N PRO A 95 -2.94 4.48 11.31
CA PRO A 95 -4.00 4.16 12.24
C PRO A 95 -5.29 4.87 11.83
N GLU A 96 -6.38 4.12 11.77
CA GLU A 96 -7.71 4.72 11.66
C GLU A 96 -8.13 5.45 12.94
N ILE A 97 -9.09 6.36 12.86
CA ILE A 97 -9.59 7.12 14.02
C ILE A 97 -9.91 6.18 15.19
N GLY A 98 -9.25 6.42 16.33
CA GLY A 98 -9.38 5.62 17.55
C GLY A 98 -8.45 4.42 17.66
N ALA A 99 -7.73 4.04 16.59
CA ALA A 99 -6.71 3.01 16.62
C ALA A 99 -5.36 3.56 17.10
N THR A 100 -4.61 2.72 17.82
CA THR A 100 -3.24 3.07 18.26
C THR A 100 -2.21 2.70 17.20
N PHE A 101 -2.41 1.56 16.52
CA PHE A 101 -1.54 1.05 15.48
C PHE A 101 -2.24 1.07 14.12
N PRO A 102 -1.48 1.05 13.01
CA PRO A 102 -2.05 0.96 11.68
C PRO A 102 -3.00 -0.23 11.48
N THR A 103 -4.26 0.07 11.20
CA THR A 103 -5.30 -0.91 10.83
C THR A 103 -5.59 -0.88 9.33
N LEU A 104 -5.12 0.14 8.62
CA LEU A 104 -5.43 0.35 7.22
C LEU A 104 -4.19 0.84 6.46
N ALA A 105 -4.05 0.38 5.23
CA ALA A 105 -3.00 0.81 4.30
C ALA A 105 -3.59 1.26 2.96
N VAL A 106 -3.08 2.38 2.45
CA VAL A 106 -3.23 2.73 1.03
C VAL A 106 -2.10 2.06 0.25
N VAL A 107 -2.47 1.18 -0.66
CA VAL A 107 -1.56 0.40 -1.50
C VAL A 107 -1.45 1.07 -2.85
N LEU A 108 -0.23 1.35 -3.29
CA LEU A 108 0.11 1.91 -4.59
C LEU A 108 0.90 0.86 -5.40
N GLY A 109 0.38 0.46 -6.55
CA GLY A 109 1.13 -0.32 -7.53
C GLY A 109 2.16 0.55 -8.25
N VAL A 110 3.43 0.14 -8.24
CA VAL A 110 4.55 0.94 -8.77
C VAL A 110 4.55 0.98 -10.30
N LYS A 111 4.07 -0.09 -10.95
CA LYS A 111 4.10 -0.22 -12.42
C LYS A 111 2.86 0.34 -13.11
N ASP A 112 1.69 0.12 -12.52
CA ASP A 112 0.39 0.47 -13.07
C ASP A 112 -0.21 1.75 -12.48
N GLY A 113 0.33 2.22 -11.34
CA GLY A 113 -0.20 3.38 -10.62
C GLY A 113 -1.58 3.12 -10.01
N ALA A 114 -1.98 1.86 -9.90
CA ALA A 114 -3.26 1.50 -9.28
C ALA A 114 -3.19 1.80 -7.78
N ILE A 115 -4.28 2.33 -7.23
CA ILE A 115 -4.38 2.63 -5.81
C ILE A 115 -5.52 1.81 -5.22
N GLY A 116 -5.22 1.08 -4.16
CA GLY A 116 -6.16 0.25 -3.41
C GLY A 116 -6.08 0.54 -1.91
N VAL A 117 -7.01 -0.09 -1.18
CA VAL A 117 -7.04 -0.10 0.28
C VAL A 117 -6.81 -1.53 0.74
N ARG A 118 -6.02 -1.69 1.79
CA ARG A 118 -5.76 -2.97 2.45
C ARG A 118 -5.98 -2.84 3.94
N GLU A 119 -6.70 -3.80 4.52
CA GLU A 119 -6.85 -3.94 5.96
C GLU A 119 -5.62 -4.62 6.59
N LEU A 120 -5.28 -4.22 7.81
CA LEU A 120 -4.17 -4.69 8.62
C LEU A 120 -4.65 -4.98 10.05
N SER A 121 -3.92 -5.83 10.78
CA SER A 121 -4.26 -6.22 12.16
C SER A 121 -3.30 -5.51 13.11
N ASP A 122 -3.71 -4.33 13.59
CA ASP A 122 -2.95 -3.49 14.51
C ASP A 122 -1.44 -3.49 14.21
N ALA A 123 -1.10 -3.24 12.94
CA ALA A 123 0.22 -3.46 12.40
C ALA A 123 1.22 -2.40 12.88
N ALA A 124 1.86 -2.65 14.02
CA ALA A 124 2.83 -1.71 14.58
C ALA A 124 4.02 -1.47 13.65
N PHE A 125 4.45 -2.51 12.92
CA PHE A 125 5.47 -2.39 11.90
C PHE A 125 5.37 -3.52 10.86
N LEU A 126 5.71 -3.20 9.60
CA LEU A 126 5.95 -4.18 8.55
C LEU A 126 7.42 -4.15 8.15
N ALA A 127 8.03 -5.32 8.03
CA ALA A 127 9.39 -5.48 7.56
C ALA A 127 9.45 -6.44 6.37
N GLN A 128 10.30 -6.11 5.39
CA GLN A 128 10.64 -7.01 4.30
C GLN A 128 11.76 -7.95 4.73
N GLY A 129 11.64 -9.23 4.37
CA GLY A 129 12.66 -10.23 4.68
C GLY A 129 12.39 -11.58 4.02
N VAL A 130 13.43 -12.40 3.99
CA VAL A 130 13.31 -13.79 3.57
C VAL A 130 12.73 -14.59 4.73
N VAL A 131 11.50 -15.06 4.59
CA VAL A 131 10.85 -15.94 5.57
C VAL A 131 10.97 -17.38 5.09
N SER A 132 11.83 -18.17 5.74
CA SER A 132 11.90 -19.61 5.49
C SER A 132 10.83 -20.33 6.32
N VAL A 133 9.89 -20.97 5.66
CA VAL A 133 9.00 -21.93 6.31
C VAL A 133 9.77 -23.24 6.44
N THR A 134 10.50 -23.40 7.53
CA THR A 134 11.21 -24.64 7.83
C THR A 134 10.27 -25.56 8.61
N GLY A 135 9.29 -26.13 7.90
CA GLY A 135 8.33 -27.12 8.41
C GLY A 135 8.18 -28.22 7.35
N ALA A 136 7.97 -29.47 7.78
CA ALA A 136 8.03 -30.67 6.93
C ALA A 136 7.33 -30.45 5.58
N ALA A 137 7.93 -30.94 4.50
CA ALA A 137 7.22 -31.03 3.23
C ALA A 137 5.85 -31.65 3.50
N GLU A 138 4.78 -30.91 3.19
CA GLU A 138 3.41 -31.44 3.29
C GLU A 138 3.40 -32.70 2.43
N THR A 139 3.29 -33.84 3.11
CA THR A 139 3.18 -35.13 2.43
C THR A 139 1.72 -35.34 2.10
N TRP A 140 1.44 -36.12 1.07
CA TRP A 140 0.05 -36.44 0.73
C TRP A 140 -0.72 -37.08 1.90
N ASP A 141 -0.02 -37.78 2.80
CA ASP A 141 -0.57 -38.38 4.01
C ASP A 141 -0.75 -37.40 5.20
N SER A 142 -0.19 -36.19 5.12
CA SER A 142 -0.34 -35.14 6.16
C SER A 142 -1.41 -34.11 5.84
N ASP A 143 -1.90 -34.09 4.60
CA ASP A 143 -2.96 -33.21 4.15
C ASP A 143 -4.34 -33.82 4.49
N SER A 144 -5.02 -33.20 5.46
CA SER A 144 -6.36 -33.60 5.91
C SER A 144 -7.48 -32.79 5.28
N ASP A 145 -7.16 -31.81 4.42
CA ASP A 145 -8.15 -30.91 3.85
C ASP A 145 -8.91 -31.58 2.70
N SER A 146 -10.12 -31.09 2.47
CA SER A 146 -10.94 -31.60 1.37
C SER A 146 -10.47 -31.01 0.04
N TRP A 147 -10.68 -31.73 -1.07
CA TRP A 147 -10.36 -31.23 -2.41
C TRP A 147 -11.02 -29.88 -2.75
N ASP A 148 -12.21 -29.61 -2.18
CA ASP A 148 -12.95 -28.38 -2.41
C ASP A 148 -12.45 -27.19 -1.53
N SER A 149 -11.60 -27.47 -0.54
CA SER A 149 -11.01 -26.46 0.36
C SER A 149 -9.53 -26.18 0.07
N ASP A 150 -8.91 -26.92 -0.84
CA ASP A 150 -7.50 -26.73 -1.20
C ASP A 150 -7.34 -25.51 -2.12
N THR A 151 -6.71 -24.46 -1.60
CA THR A 151 -6.36 -23.24 -2.33
C THR A 151 -4.91 -23.26 -2.83
N THR A 152 -4.13 -24.29 -2.48
CA THR A 152 -2.72 -24.40 -2.85
C THR A 152 -2.57 -24.90 -4.28
N ARG A 153 -1.42 -24.61 -4.90
CA ARG A 153 -1.11 -25.14 -6.22
C ARG A 153 -0.32 -26.43 -6.09
N TRP A 154 -0.67 -27.43 -6.89
CA TRP A 154 0.10 -28.66 -6.95
C TRP A 154 1.56 -28.36 -7.33
N ASN A 155 2.51 -28.92 -6.57
CA ASN A 155 3.94 -28.68 -6.73
C ASN A 155 4.33 -27.19 -6.61
N GLU A 156 3.62 -26.43 -5.77
CA GLU A 156 4.05 -25.08 -5.43
C GLU A 156 5.39 -25.09 -4.70
N ARG A 157 6.22 -24.11 -5.04
CA ARG A 157 7.46 -23.90 -4.33
C ARG A 157 7.18 -23.01 -3.12
N GLY A 158 7.07 -23.62 -1.95
CA GLY A 158 6.76 -22.90 -0.70
C GLY A 158 7.85 -21.95 -0.18
N PHE A 159 9.04 -21.91 -0.81
CA PHE A 159 10.13 -21.03 -0.41
C PHE A 159 11.04 -20.60 -1.56
N PHE A 160 11.34 -19.31 -1.61
CA PHE A 160 12.32 -18.72 -2.52
C PHE A 160 13.36 -17.95 -1.68
N PRO A 161 14.64 -18.39 -1.64
CA PRO A 161 15.65 -17.75 -0.79
C PRO A 161 16.00 -16.32 -1.21
N GLN A 162 15.63 -15.91 -2.42
CA GLN A 162 15.82 -14.55 -2.94
C GLN A 162 14.57 -13.67 -2.87
N ALA A 163 13.40 -14.23 -2.49
CA ALA A 163 12.16 -13.47 -2.40
C ALA A 163 12.06 -12.75 -1.06
N LEU A 164 11.80 -11.45 -1.11
CA LEU A 164 11.54 -10.64 0.08
C LEU A 164 10.03 -10.55 0.31
N THR A 165 9.55 -11.27 1.31
CA THR A 165 8.15 -11.23 1.75
C THR A 165 7.95 -10.18 2.85
N LEU A 166 6.73 -9.71 3.03
CA LEU A 166 6.38 -8.82 4.13
C LEU A 166 5.96 -9.62 5.37
N LEU A 167 6.48 -9.19 6.52
CA LEU A 167 6.11 -9.72 7.83
C LEU A 167 5.58 -8.56 8.68
N GLN A 168 4.36 -8.73 9.18
CA GLN A 168 3.66 -7.78 10.03
C GLN A 168 3.80 -8.19 11.50
N THR A 169 4.02 -7.19 12.36
CA THR A 169 3.96 -7.35 13.81
C THR A 169 2.63 -6.84 14.35
N ASP A 170 1.93 -7.67 15.12
CA ASP A 170 0.71 -7.30 15.83
C ASP A 170 0.98 -7.40 17.35
N PRO A 171 1.28 -6.27 18.02
CA PRO A 171 1.55 -6.27 19.45
C PRO A 171 0.27 -6.43 20.29
N THR A 172 -0.92 -6.14 19.74
CA THR A 172 -2.19 -6.27 20.46
C THR A 172 -2.51 -7.75 20.69
N ASN A 173 -2.40 -8.56 19.63
CA ASN A 173 -2.68 -9.99 19.68
C ASN A 173 -1.43 -10.85 19.89
N THR A 174 -0.25 -10.23 19.98
CA THR A 174 1.06 -10.90 20.14
C THR A 174 1.37 -11.91 19.03
N LYS A 175 1.03 -11.55 17.78
CA LYS A 175 1.19 -12.40 16.60
C LYS A 175 2.18 -11.80 15.60
N LEU A 176 2.78 -12.66 14.78
CA LEU A 176 3.51 -12.31 13.58
C LEU A 176 2.78 -12.89 12.38
N PHE A 177 2.46 -12.04 11.40
CA PHE A 177 1.77 -12.47 10.19
C PHE A 177 2.72 -12.38 8.99
N GLN A 178 2.83 -13.47 8.23
CA GLN A 178 3.40 -13.42 6.89
C GLN A 178 2.30 -12.99 5.93
N LEU A 179 2.50 -11.87 5.26
CA LEU A 179 1.52 -11.31 4.32
C LEU A 179 1.67 -11.96 2.94
N ASP A 180 0.59 -11.92 2.17
CA ASP A 180 0.51 -12.40 0.77
C ASP A 180 0.87 -13.88 0.58
N LYS A 181 0.55 -14.72 1.57
CA LYS A 181 0.79 -16.17 1.52
C LYS A 181 -0.47 -17.00 1.26
N SER A 182 -1.61 -16.58 1.81
CA SER A 182 -2.90 -17.26 1.63
C SER A 182 -3.99 -16.24 1.32
N ASP A 183 -5.14 -16.75 0.92
CA ASP A 183 -6.36 -15.95 0.70
C ASP A 183 -7.11 -15.67 2.03
N GLN A 184 -6.45 -15.91 3.17
CA GLN A 184 -7.02 -15.77 4.51
C GLN A 184 -6.24 -14.76 5.35
N PHE A 185 -6.97 -14.01 6.16
CA PHE A 185 -6.46 -13.13 7.20
C PHE A 185 -6.76 -13.72 8.57
N ASP A 186 -5.72 -14.13 9.30
CA ASP A 186 -5.81 -14.82 10.61
C ASP A 186 -6.79 -16.02 10.62
N GLY A 187 -6.83 -16.77 9.52
CA GLY A 187 -7.71 -17.94 9.37
C GLY A 187 -9.15 -17.63 8.92
N SER A 188 -9.45 -16.38 8.57
CA SER A 188 -10.72 -15.97 7.97
C SER A 188 -10.54 -15.55 6.52
N ASP A 189 -11.47 -15.93 5.63
CA ASP A 189 -11.35 -15.61 4.20
C ASP A 189 -11.37 -14.10 3.95
N MET A 190 -10.43 -13.61 3.14
CA MET A 190 -10.35 -12.19 2.80
C MET A 190 -11.41 -11.81 1.77
N THR A 191 -12.20 -10.78 2.05
CA THR A 191 -13.15 -10.23 1.08
C THR A 191 -12.49 -9.18 0.19
N SER A 192 -12.60 -9.34 -1.13
CA SER A 192 -12.22 -8.32 -2.10
C SER A 192 -13.45 -7.85 -2.88
N PHE A 193 -13.51 -6.56 -3.20
CA PHE A 193 -14.58 -5.98 -4.00
C PHE A 193 -13.99 -5.14 -5.14
N ILE A 194 -14.57 -5.29 -6.33
CA ILE A 194 -14.28 -4.42 -7.48
C ILE A 194 -15.56 -3.66 -7.79
N GLU A 195 -15.54 -2.34 -7.58
CA GLU A 195 -16.66 -1.48 -7.92
C GLU A 195 -16.39 -0.73 -9.23
N ARG A 196 -17.27 -0.91 -10.22
CA ARG A 196 -17.28 -0.06 -11.41
C ARG A 196 -18.11 1.19 -11.11
N GLN A 197 -17.45 2.29 -10.80
CA GLN A 197 -18.12 3.56 -10.46
C GLN A 197 -18.77 4.32 -11.63
N GLY A 198 -18.71 3.78 -12.85
CA GLY A 198 -19.34 4.43 -13.99
C GLY A 198 -19.47 3.54 -15.22
N ILE A 199 -20.66 3.58 -15.83
CA ILE A 199 -20.88 3.18 -17.21
C ILE A 199 -21.01 4.45 -18.04
N ALA A 200 -20.20 4.60 -19.08
CA ALA A 200 -20.34 5.70 -20.03
C ALA A 200 -21.54 5.43 -20.95
N LEU A 201 -22.76 5.40 -20.40
CA LEU A 201 -23.98 5.36 -21.19
C LEU A 201 -24.35 6.80 -21.54
N ALA A 202 -23.71 7.33 -22.59
CA ALA A 202 -23.84 8.71 -23.02
C ALA A 202 -25.02 8.87 -24.00
N GLY A 203 -26.20 8.45 -23.56
CA GLY A 203 -27.45 8.58 -24.32
C GLY A 203 -27.73 7.42 -25.27
N VAL A 204 -28.80 7.57 -26.05
CA VAL A 204 -29.19 6.67 -27.14
C VAL A 204 -28.91 7.34 -28.48
N ASP A 205 -28.56 6.56 -29.49
CA ASP A 205 -28.57 7.06 -30.87
C ASP A 205 -30.01 7.35 -31.34
N ARG A 206 -30.17 7.89 -32.55
CA ARG A 206 -31.48 8.20 -33.13
C ARG A 206 -32.35 6.94 -33.34
N GLU A 207 -31.76 5.75 -33.24
CA GLU A 207 -32.37 4.44 -33.45
C GLU A 207 -32.66 3.72 -32.12
N GLY A 208 -32.35 4.35 -30.99
CA GLY A 208 -32.63 3.83 -29.65
C GLY A 208 -31.54 2.91 -29.07
N ASN A 209 -30.42 2.70 -29.78
CA ASN A 209 -29.33 1.89 -29.25
C ASN A 209 -28.49 2.70 -28.26
N PRO A 210 -27.98 2.08 -27.18
CA PRO A 210 -27.17 2.81 -26.21
C PRO A 210 -25.82 3.23 -26.81
N LYS A 211 -25.52 4.52 -26.76
CA LYS A 211 -24.26 5.09 -27.26
C LYS A 211 -23.24 5.13 -26.12
N VAL A 212 -22.12 4.43 -26.30
CA VAL A 212 -20.99 4.47 -25.39
C VAL A 212 -20.00 5.52 -25.87
N ASP A 213 -20.01 6.70 -25.22
CA ASP A 213 -19.09 7.80 -25.54
C ASP A 213 -18.15 8.02 -24.35
N VAL A 214 -16.88 7.66 -24.51
CA VAL A 214 -15.85 7.75 -23.47
C VAL A 214 -15.31 9.16 -23.26
N THR A 215 -15.70 10.12 -24.11
CA THR A 215 -15.20 11.50 -24.06
C THR A 215 -16.07 12.43 -23.21
N ILE A 216 -17.33 12.04 -22.95
CA ILE A 216 -18.29 12.84 -22.18
C ILE A 216 -18.59 12.14 -20.86
N ARG A 217 -18.07 12.69 -19.75
CA ARG A 217 -18.47 12.28 -18.40
C ARG A 217 -19.69 13.11 -18.00
N LYS A 218 -20.82 12.44 -17.72
CA LYS A 218 -22.03 13.11 -17.24
C LYS A 218 -21.80 13.61 -15.81
N LEU A 219 -21.69 14.93 -15.63
CA LEU A 219 -21.80 15.57 -14.31
C LEU A 219 -23.25 15.42 -13.84
N GLN A 220 -23.49 14.67 -12.77
CA GLN A 220 -24.75 14.75 -12.04
C GLN A 220 -24.67 15.94 -11.08
N ASP A 221 -25.00 17.14 -11.58
CA ASP A 221 -25.45 18.23 -10.72
C ASP A 221 -26.95 18.08 -10.53
N VAL A 222 -27.41 17.70 -9.34
CA VAL A 222 -28.77 18.06 -8.90
C VAL A 222 -28.76 18.29 -7.39
N PHE A 223 -28.81 19.58 -7.03
CA PHE A 223 -29.39 20.07 -5.79
C PHE A 223 -30.84 19.61 -5.68
N GLY A 224 -31.21 19.10 -4.50
CA GLY A 224 -32.57 18.85 -4.04
C GLY A 224 -32.56 18.67 -2.53
#